data_AF-A0A367IK78-F1
#
_entry.id   AF-A0A367IK78-F1
#
_cell.length_a   1.000
_cell.length_b   1.000
_cell.length_c   1.000
_cell.angle_alpha   90.00
_cell.angle_beta   90.00
_cell.angle_gamma   90.00
#
_symmetry.space_group_name_H-M   'P 1'
#
loop_
_entity.id
_entity.type
_entity.pdbx_description
1 polymer ?
#
loop_
_entity_poly.entity_id
_entity_poly.type
_entity_poly.pdbx_seq_one_letter_code
_entity_poly.pdbx_strand_id
1 'polypeptide(L)'
;LVDPSALEDSEVLFPLVDALNHKPNTKITWSRSGDSDTGSMSFSNEELLTGYGFCFEYNEYDHVSLKPNFSQDMNYAIKLKILKNCNISSGNSDEFTYYIHRNNISPEFFKMMRVLVMNSMETACYKDCSDSALLEKVGYRNELSMLSMTLALLKARLFALKSVTLDVSDNIRPWQKYALMYRSGQEDIYNSTIAKVEEMRRQVINCMDQDTKENRIAPNAPFLSILNQEHQFSSLDIDNSPFVSLDMVVITLDNIMKNDALFSNAISEIFEDLEEEGDIAFMLCLIHEKSKEDSKWKSFFEKVSQ
;
A
#
# COMPACT_ATOMS: atom_id res chain seq x y z
N LEU A 1 -10.43 -15.34 43.84
CA LEU A 1 -11.87 -15.41 44.17
C LEU A 1 -12.54 -14.33 43.33
N VAL A 2 -13.27 -14.73 42.29
CA VAL A 2 -14.05 -13.81 41.45
C VAL A 2 -15.41 -13.65 42.11
N ASP A 3 -15.88 -12.42 42.30
CA ASP A 3 -17.23 -12.17 42.82
C ASP A 3 -18.26 -12.62 41.76
N PRO A 4 -19.06 -13.67 42.01
CA PRO A 4 -20.03 -14.17 41.04
C PRO A 4 -21.23 -13.23 40.86
N SER A 5 -21.36 -12.20 41.69
CA SER A 5 -22.41 -11.18 41.63
C SER A 5 -21.96 -9.87 40.97
N ALA A 6 -20.67 -9.77 40.59
CA ALA A 6 -20.18 -8.65 39.81
C ALA A 6 -20.90 -8.61 38.45
N LEU A 7 -21.54 -7.49 38.16
CA LEU A 7 -22.26 -7.23 36.91
C LEU A 7 -21.35 -6.64 35.82
N GLU A 8 -20.15 -6.22 36.21
CA GLU A 8 -19.14 -5.60 35.35
C GLU A 8 -17.94 -6.54 35.17
N ASP A 9 -17.30 -6.45 34.00
CA ASP A 9 -16.07 -7.16 33.72
C ASP A 9 -15.00 -6.80 34.78
N SER A 10 -14.36 -7.82 35.34
CA SER A 10 -13.40 -7.67 36.43
C SER A 10 -12.09 -8.36 36.09
N GLU A 11 -10.98 -7.66 36.29
CA GLU A 11 -9.64 -8.24 36.18
C GLU A 11 -9.35 -9.12 37.39
N VAL A 12 -8.91 -10.36 37.15
CA VAL A 12 -8.75 -11.37 38.20
C VAL A 12 -7.45 -12.14 38.01
N LEU A 13 -6.78 -12.43 39.12
CA LEU A 13 -5.62 -13.33 39.16
C LEU A 13 -6.09 -14.76 39.42
N PHE A 14 -5.54 -15.72 38.68
CA PHE A 14 -5.78 -17.14 38.83
C PHE A 14 -4.51 -17.83 39.35
N PRO A 15 -4.34 -17.96 40.68
CA PRO A 15 -3.24 -18.71 41.25
C PRO A 15 -3.11 -20.10 40.62
N LEU A 16 -1.88 -20.58 40.45
CA LEU A 16 -1.51 -21.83 39.75
C LEU A 16 -1.65 -21.77 38.23
N VAL A 17 -2.74 -21.21 37.68
CA VAL A 17 -2.91 -21.06 36.22
C VAL A 17 -1.95 -19.99 35.69
N ASP A 18 -1.82 -18.87 36.40
CA ASP A 18 -0.90 -17.78 36.05
C ASP A 18 0.58 -18.17 36.15
N ALA A 19 0.89 -19.32 36.77
CA ALA A 19 2.23 -19.87 36.83
C ALA A 19 2.62 -20.65 35.55
N LEU A 20 1.68 -20.86 34.62
CA LEU A 20 1.93 -21.51 33.34
C LEU A 20 2.59 -20.52 32.38
N ASN A 21 3.71 -20.93 31.76
CA ASN A 21 4.36 -20.13 30.74
C ASN A 21 3.61 -20.16 29.41
N HIS A 22 3.62 -19.05 28.68
CA HIS A 22 3.06 -19.00 27.33
C HIS A 22 3.87 -19.88 26.37
N LYS A 23 3.17 -20.74 25.64
CA LYS A 23 3.68 -21.37 24.41
C LYS A 23 2.81 -20.95 23.22
N PRO A 24 3.38 -20.59 22.06
CA PRO A 24 2.59 -20.22 20.87
C PRO A 24 1.57 -21.31 20.53
N ASN A 25 0.41 -20.92 20.00
CA ASN A 25 -0.70 -21.81 19.64
C ASN A 25 -1.31 -22.65 20.79
N THR A 26 -0.93 -22.40 22.05
CA THR A 26 -1.49 -23.13 23.19
C THR A 26 -2.72 -22.41 23.70
N LYS A 27 -3.90 -22.97 23.41
CA LYS A 27 -5.19 -22.40 23.81
C LYS A 27 -5.39 -22.55 25.32
N ILE A 28 -5.64 -21.43 26.00
CA ILE A 28 -6.23 -21.44 27.34
C ILE A 28 -7.74 -21.36 27.13
N THR A 29 -8.42 -22.49 27.28
CA THR A 29 -9.87 -22.58 27.14
C THR A 29 -10.52 -22.35 28.50
N TRP A 30 -11.28 -21.28 28.62
CA TRP A 30 -12.19 -21.06 29.72
C TRP A 30 -13.57 -21.57 29.30
N SER A 31 -14.23 -22.31 30.16
CA SER A 31 -15.63 -22.63 29.98
C SER A 31 -16.37 -22.40 31.28
N ARG A 32 -17.47 -21.66 31.19
CA ARG A 32 -18.52 -21.69 32.19
C ARG A 32 -19.48 -22.78 31.75
N SER A 33 -19.97 -23.59 32.68
CA SER A 33 -20.97 -24.62 32.36
C SER A 33 -22.18 -23.95 31.69
N GLY A 34 -22.34 -24.12 30.37
CA GLY A 34 -23.43 -23.53 29.58
C GLY A 34 -23.02 -22.79 28.30
N ASP A 35 -21.75 -22.41 28.11
CA ASP A 35 -21.28 -21.71 26.90
C ASP A 35 -20.55 -22.64 25.93
N SER A 36 -20.81 -22.48 24.62
CA SER A 36 -20.22 -23.28 23.53
C SER A 36 -18.88 -22.75 23.01
N ASP A 37 -18.50 -21.53 23.37
CA ASP A 37 -17.48 -20.80 22.62
C ASP A 37 -16.13 -20.82 23.34
N THR A 38 -15.13 -21.37 22.64
CA THR A 38 -13.74 -21.40 23.10
C THR A 38 -12.95 -20.28 22.43
N GLY A 39 -12.47 -19.32 23.22
CA GLY A 39 -11.59 -18.25 22.74
C GLY A 39 -10.15 -18.73 22.47
N SER A 40 -9.46 -18.04 21.57
CA SER A 40 -8.01 -18.19 21.33
C SER A 40 -7.36 -16.82 21.49
N MET A 41 -6.41 -16.69 22.42
CA MET A 41 -5.62 -15.46 22.55
C MET A 41 -4.33 -15.59 21.74
N SER A 42 -4.07 -14.60 20.91
CA SER A 42 -2.85 -14.48 20.11
C SER A 42 -2.27 -13.10 20.40
N PHE A 43 -1.01 -13.04 20.87
CA PHE A 43 -0.37 -11.81 21.29
C PHE A 43 0.80 -11.45 20.37
N SER A 44 0.91 -10.19 19.99
CA SER A 44 2.07 -9.61 19.29
C SER A 44 3.28 -9.50 20.20
N ASN A 45 4.49 -9.33 19.64
CA ASN A 45 5.66 -9.11 20.49
C ASN A 45 5.61 -7.75 21.21
N GLU A 46 4.86 -6.77 20.71
CA GLU A 46 4.62 -5.50 21.40
C GLU A 46 3.85 -5.72 22.70
N GLU A 47 2.76 -6.49 22.65
CA GLU A 47 1.95 -6.85 23.81
C GLU A 47 2.72 -7.76 24.78
N LEU A 48 3.45 -8.75 24.27
CA LEU A 48 4.26 -9.64 25.10
C LEU A 48 5.37 -8.90 25.83
N LEU A 49 6.04 -7.95 25.15
CA LEU A 49 7.14 -7.20 25.77
C LEU A 49 6.62 -6.23 26.84
N THR A 50 5.58 -5.47 26.52
CA THR A 50 5.06 -4.42 27.39
C THR A 50 4.20 -4.97 28.53
N GLY A 51 3.40 -6.01 28.27
CA GLY A 51 2.52 -6.63 29.26
C GLY A 51 3.18 -7.74 30.07
N TYR A 52 4.08 -8.53 29.47
CA TYR A 52 4.61 -9.76 30.07
C TYR A 52 6.13 -9.82 30.20
N GLY A 53 6.87 -8.86 29.63
CA GLY A 53 8.31 -8.71 29.80
C GLY A 53 9.17 -9.70 28.99
N PHE A 54 8.60 -10.36 27.97
CA PHE A 54 9.35 -11.26 27.08
C PHE A 54 8.89 -11.14 25.61
N CYS A 55 9.67 -11.70 24.69
CA CYS A 55 9.30 -11.81 23.27
C CYS A 55 9.57 -13.22 22.76
N PHE A 56 8.90 -13.59 21.67
CA PHE A 56 9.29 -14.74 20.87
C PHE A 56 10.14 -14.28 19.68
N GLU A 57 11.22 -15.02 19.41
CA GLU A 57 12.13 -14.74 18.30
C GLU A 57 11.41 -14.81 16.93
N TYR A 58 10.52 -15.78 16.78
CA TYR A 58 9.60 -15.88 15.64
C TYR A 58 8.16 -15.91 16.13
N ASN A 59 7.52 -14.74 16.20
CA ASN A 59 6.10 -14.61 16.51
C ASN A 59 5.29 -14.45 15.22
N GLU A 60 4.41 -15.40 14.92
CA GLU A 60 3.57 -15.37 13.72
C GLU A 60 2.44 -14.33 13.79
N TYR A 61 2.07 -13.91 15.00
CA TYR A 61 1.03 -12.91 15.25
C TYR A 61 1.57 -11.49 15.35
N ASP A 62 2.87 -11.33 15.18
CA ASP A 62 3.51 -10.03 15.25
C ASP A 62 3.03 -9.11 14.13
N HIS A 63 2.98 -7.82 14.43
CA HIS A 63 2.52 -6.81 13.51
C HIS A 63 3.19 -5.46 13.78
N VAL A 64 3.09 -4.56 12.79
CA VAL A 64 3.45 -3.15 12.94
C VAL A 64 2.23 -2.29 12.62
N SER A 65 2.05 -1.19 13.35
CA SER A 65 0.97 -0.24 13.09
C SER A 65 1.38 0.81 12.04
N LEU A 66 0.52 1.02 11.05
CA LEU A 66 0.62 2.13 10.10
C LEU A 66 -0.59 3.05 10.22
N LYS A 67 -0.31 4.34 10.40
CA LYS A 67 -1.32 5.39 10.39
C LYS A 67 -0.86 6.54 9.49
N PRO A 68 -1.31 6.58 8.22
CA PRO A 68 -1.01 7.69 7.33
C PRO A 68 -1.63 8.99 7.86
N ASN A 69 -0.82 10.04 7.97
CA ASN A 69 -1.32 11.37 8.31
C ASN A 69 -1.54 12.16 7.02
N PHE A 70 -2.79 12.49 6.73
CA PHE A 70 -3.20 13.26 5.56
C PHE A 70 -3.95 14.55 5.93
N SER A 71 -3.84 15.00 7.19
CA SER A 71 -4.49 16.23 7.68
C SER A 71 -4.03 17.51 6.99
N GLN A 72 -2.82 17.50 6.39
CA GLN A 72 -2.24 18.62 5.66
C GLN A 72 -2.54 18.59 4.15
N ASP A 73 -3.34 17.62 3.68
CA ASP A 73 -3.72 17.52 2.27
C ASP A 73 -4.71 18.65 1.91
N MET A 74 -4.47 19.36 0.81
CA MET A 74 -5.36 20.44 0.34
C MET A 74 -6.80 19.94 0.06
N ASN A 75 -6.94 18.67 -0.34
CA ASN A 75 -8.22 18.00 -0.60
C ASN A 75 -8.68 17.13 0.58
N TYR A 76 -8.16 17.35 1.80
CA TYR A 76 -8.47 16.57 3.00
C TYR A 76 -9.97 16.32 3.18
N ALA A 77 -10.79 17.37 3.14
CA ALA A 77 -12.23 17.25 3.39
C ALA A 77 -12.93 16.35 2.36
N ILE A 78 -12.53 16.43 1.09
CA ILE A 78 -13.13 15.62 0.02
C ILE A 78 -12.66 14.17 0.14
N LYS A 79 -11.36 13.93 0.35
CA LYS A 79 -10.81 12.59 0.54
C LYS A 79 -11.40 11.90 1.76
N LEU A 80 -11.56 12.61 2.88
CA LEU A 80 -12.23 12.09 4.07
C LEU A 80 -13.70 11.73 3.79
N LYS A 81 -14.42 12.56 3.02
CA LYS A 81 -15.79 12.27 2.60
C LYS A 81 -15.87 10.99 1.76
N ILE A 82 -14.94 10.81 0.81
CA ILE A 82 -14.87 9.59 -0.02
C ILE A 82 -14.65 8.36 0.87
N LEU A 83 -13.67 8.40 1.78
CA LEU A 83 -13.40 7.28 2.69
C LEU A 83 -14.63 6.90 3.52
N LYS A 84 -15.34 7.90 4.07
CA LYS A 84 -16.56 7.69 4.85
C LYS A 84 -17.70 7.11 4.01
N ASN A 85 -17.96 7.69 2.84
CA ASN A 85 -19.05 7.24 1.97
C ASN A 85 -18.84 5.81 1.46
N CYS A 86 -17.60 5.42 1.19
CA CYS A 86 -17.22 4.08 0.76
C CYS A 86 -17.00 3.11 1.95
N ASN A 87 -17.25 3.52 3.19
CA ASN A 87 -17.03 2.74 4.42
C ASN A 87 -15.61 2.16 4.55
N ILE A 88 -14.60 2.92 4.10
CA ILE A 88 -13.20 2.50 4.19
C ILE A 88 -12.69 2.79 5.59
N SER A 89 -12.42 1.73 6.36
CA SER A 89 -11.87 1.82 7.71
C SER A 89 -11.03 0.59 8.03
N SER A 90 -10.22 0.68 9.09
CA SER A 90 -9.40 -0.42 9.59
C SER A 90 -10.19 -1.44 10.43
N GLY A 91 -11.38 -1.07 10.90
CA GLY A 91 -12.14 -1.84 11.90
C GLY A 91 -11.59 -1.73 13.34
N ASN A 92 -10.53 -0.95 13.55
CA ASN A 92 -9.93 -0.71 14.88
C ASN A 92 -10.57 0.50 15.57
N SER A 93 -10.26 0.73 16.84
CA SER A 93 -10.70 1.92 17.59
C SER A 93 -10.33 3.24 16.90
N ASP A 94 -9.21 3.24 16.17
CA ASP A 94 -8.82 4.31 15.25
C ASP A 94 -9.04 3.84 13.81
N GLU A 95 -10.02 4.45 13.13
CA GLU A 95 -10.49 4.09 11.78
C GLU A 95 -9.38 4.05 10.73
N PHE A 96 -8.26 4.75 10.93
CA PHE A 96 -7.16 4.85 9.95
C PHE A 96 -5.83 4.27 10.45
N THR A 97 -5.86 3.52 11.54
CA THR A 97 -4.70 2.75 12.02
C THR A 97 -4.82 1.31 11.55
N TYR A 98 -3.89 0.86 10.72
CA TYR A 98 -3.86 -0.49 10.15
C TYR A 98 -2.71 -1.29 10.74
N TYR A 99 -2.95 -2.55 11.07
CA TYR A 99 -1.92 -3.48 11.52
C TYR A 99 -1.44 -4.33 10.34
N ILE A 100 -0.13 -4.29 10.09
CA ILE A 100 0.51 -5.06 9.02
C ILE A 100 1.23 -6.24 9.63
N HIS A 101 0.91 -7.42 9.12
CA HIS A 101 1.59 -8.66 9.48
C HIS A 101 2.60 -9.03 8.40
N ARG A 102 3.56 -9.89 8.75
CA ARG A 102 4.54 -10.47 7.80
C ARG A 102 3.87 -10.98 6.52
N ASN A 103 2.74 -11.66 6.69
CA ASN A 103 2.07 -12.33 5.59
C ASN A 103 0.92 -11.55 4.95
N ASN A 104 0.42 -10.50 5.60
CA ASN A 104 -0.85 -9.88 5.23
C ASN A 104 -0.82 -8.35 5.38
N ILE A 105 -1.35 -7.66 4.37
CA ILE A 105 -1.66 -6.24 4.41
C ILE A 105 -3.14 -6.15 4.06
N SER A 106 -3.92 -5.46 4.90
CA SER A 106 -5.36 -5.32 4.67
C SER A 106 -5.66 -4.68 3.31
N PRO A 107 -6.56 -5.25 2.48
CA PRO A 107 -7.02 -4.62 1.24
C PRO A 107 -7.58 -3.20 1.47
N GLU A 108 -8.22 -2.98 2.62
CA GLU A 108 -8.76 -1.68 3.01
C GLU A 108 -7.67 -0.62 3.19
N PHE A 109 -6.46 -1.01 3.59
CA PHE A 109 -5.32 -0.10 3.63
C PHE A 109 -5.00 0.43 2.21
N PHE A 110 -5.02 -0.45 1.20
CA PHE A 110 -4.76 -0.04 -0.18
C PHE A 110 -5.87 0.84 -0.75
N LYS A 111 -7.15 0.55 -0.45
CA LYS A 111 -8.27 1.44 -0.81
C LYS A 111 -8.10 2.82 -0.19
N MET A 112 -7.72 2.90 1.08
CA MET A 112 -7.41 4.18 1.73
C MET A 112 -6.28 4.89 0.98
N MET A 113 -5.15 4.22 0.75
CA MET A 113 -4.00 4.82 0.10
C MET A 113 -4.30 5.29 -1.33
N ARG A 114 -5.17 4.61 -2.08
CA ARG A 114 -5.65 5.04 -3.41
C ARG A 114 -6.38 6.38 -3.35
N VAL A 115 -7.26 6.55 -2.37
CA VAL A 115 -7.95 7.84 -2.13
C VAL A 115 -6.93 8.93 -1.76
N LEU A 116 -5.95 8.60 -0.91
CA LEU A 116 -4.94 9.56 -0.48
C LEU A 116 -4.04 10.06 -1.63
N VAL A 117 -3.75 9.24 -2.63
CA VAL A 117 -2.94 9.65 -3.79
C VAL A 117 -3.75 10.20 -4.96
N MET A 118 -5.09 10.31 -4.83
CA MET A 118 -5.93 10.86 -5.90
C MET A 118 -5.45 12.26 -6.30
N ASN A 119 -5.33 12.49 -7.62
CA ASN A 119 -5.16 13.85 -8.16
C ASN A 119 -6.50 14.61 -8.15
N SER A 120 -6.48 15.87 -8.57
CA SER A 120 -7.67 16.73 -8.56
C SER A 120 -8.81 16.20 -9.45
N MET A 121 -8.49 15.59 -10.59
CA MET A 121 -9.49 15.01 -11.50
C MET A 121 -10.12 13.76 -10.91
N GLU A 122 -9.30 12.81 -10.44
CA GLU A 122 -9.76 11.60 -9.74
C GLU A 122 -10.64 11.99 -8.54
N THR A 123 -10.17 12.93 -7.71
CA THR A 123 -10.93 13.43 -6.55
C THR A 123 -12.29 14.00 -6.97
N ALA A 124 -12.36 14.75 -8.08
CA ALA A 124 -13.61 15.32 -8.58
C ALA A 124 -14.59 14.24 -9.08
N CYS A 125 -14.09 13.18 -9.73
CA CYS A 125 -14.91 12.05 -10.17
C CYS A 125 -15.45 11.23 -8.99
N TYR A 126 -14.64 10.99 -7.96
CA TYR A 126 -15.01 10.14 -6.82
C TYR A 126 -15.71 10.87 -5.67
N LYS A 127 -15.86 12.20 -5.70
CA LYS A 127 -16.38 13.03 -4.58
C LYS A 127 -17.72 12.57 -3.97
N ASP A 128 -18.54 11.88 -4.75
CA ASP A 128 -19.86 11.38 -4.38
C ASP A 128 -19.95 9.84 -4.48
N CYS A 129 -18.80 9.17 -4.62
CA CYS A 129 -18.71 7.72 -4.63
C CYS A 129 -19.17 7.14 -3.29
N SER A 130 -20.00 6.11 -3.34
CA SER A 130 -20.43 5.31 -2.20
C SER A 130 -20.12 3.81 -2.38
N ASP A 131 -19.61 3.42 -3.54
CA ASP A 131 -19.28 2.03 -3.85
C ASP A 131 -17.79 1.77 -3.62
N SER A 132 -17.49 0.98 -2.58
CA SER A 132 -16.12 0.57 -2.22
C SER A 132 -15.44 -0.23 -3.34
N ALA A 133 -16.21 -0.94 -4.19
CA ALA A 133 -15.65 -1.74 -5.28
C ALA A 133 -14.92 -0.88 -6.33
N LEU A 134 -15.35 0.38 -6.50
CA LEU A 134 -14.70 1.33 -7.42
C LEU A 134 -13.33 1.82 -6.92
N LEU A 135 -12.97 1.48 -5.67
CA LEU A 135 -11.65 1.75 -5.07
C LEU A 135 -10.74 0.50 -5.09
N GLU A 136 -11.17 -0.64 -5.63
CA GLU A 136 -10.30 -1.82 -5.81
C GLU A 136 -9.19 -1.56 -6.82
N LYS A 137 -9.45 -0.67 -7.78
CA LYS A 137 -8.46 -0.11 -8.70
C LYS A 137 -8.98 1.24 -9.16
N VAL A 138 -8.17 2.29 -9.14
CA VAL A 138 -8.59 3.61 -9.66
C VAL A 138 -8.10 3.82 -11.09
N GLY A 139 -6.85 3.45 -11.34
CA GLY A 139 -6.19 3.58 -12.64
C GLY A 139 -4.68 3.40 -12.48
N TYR A 140 -3.96 3.17 -13.59
CA TYR A 140 -2.52 2.87 -13.52
C TYR A 140 -1.68 3.94 -12.81
N ARG A 141 -1.94 5.22 -13.10
CA ARG A 141 -1.27 6.33 -12.41
C ARG A 141 -1.51 6.28 -10.90
N ASN A 142 -2.76 6.05 -10.48
CA ASN A 142 -3.13 5.99 -9.07
C ASN A 142 -2.50 4.77 -8.38
N GLU A 143 -2.56 3.58 -8.99
CA GLU A 143 -1.93 2.36 -8.45
C GLU A 143 -0.41 2.54 -8.27
N LEU A 144 0.28 3.05 -9.28
CA LEU A 144 1.72 3.28 -9.20
C LEU A 144 2.07 4.33 -8.13
N SER A 145 1.26 5.39 -8.01
CA SER A 145 1.45 6.44 -6.98
C SER A 145 1.21 5.88 -5.58
N MET A 146 0.16 5.09 -5.41
CA MET A 146 -0.23 4.46 -4.14
C MET A 146 0.85 3.49 -3.66
N LEU A 147 1.34 2.61 -4.55
CA LEU A 147 2.39 1.65 -4.24
C LEU A 147 3.71 2.38 -3.95
N SER A 148 4.06 3.41 -4.72
CA SER A 148 5.27 4.21 -4.48
C SER A 148 5.23 4.94 -3.14
N MET A 149 4.09 5.54 -2.78
CA MET A 149 3.90 6.19 -1.48
C MET A 149 3.97 5.18 -0.34
N THR A 150 3.33 4.02 -0.50
CA THR A 150 3.40 2.92 0.49
C THR A 150 4.85 2.46 0.70
N LEU A 151 5.61 2.26 -0.38
CA LEU A 151 7.03 1.91 -0.29
C LEU A 151 7.85 3.00 0.40
N ALA A 152 7.61 4.28 0.10
CA ALA A 152 8.29 5.38 0.75
C ALA A 152 8.04 5.40 2.27
N LEU A 153 6.77 5.22 2.69
CA LEU A 153 6.39 5.14 4.10
C LEU A 153 7.09 3.99 4.82
N LEU A 154 7.04 2.77 4.24
CA LEU A 154 7.66 1.58 4.81
C LEU A 154 9.19 1.70 4.88
N LYS A 155 9.83 2.17 3.80
CA LYS A 155 11.29 2.35 3.73
C LYS A 155 11.77 3.44 4.69
N ALA A 156 11.03 4.53 4.85
CA ALA A 156 11.37 5.59 5.81
C ALA A 156 11.32 5.06 7.26
N ARG A 157 10.31 4.26 7.61
CA ARG A 157 10.21 3.63 8.94
C ARG A 157 11.33 2.61 9.17
N LEU A 158 11.61 1.75 8.19
CA LEU A 158 12.71 0.80 8.28
C LEU A 158 14.08 1.49 8.40
N PHE A 159 14.29 2.58 7.66
CA PHE A 159 15.51 3.37 7.75
C PHE A 159 15.65 3.99 9.14
N ALA A 160 14.60 4.62 9.66
CA ALA A 160 14.59 5.18 11.01
C ALA A 160 14.91 4.11 12.06
N LEU A 161 14.31 2.92 11.93
CA LEU A 161 14.58 1.78 12.79
C LEU A 161 16.06 1.38 12.74
N LYS A 162 16.62 1.16 11.55
CA LYS A 162 18.02 0.75 11.33
C LYS A 162 19.06 1.82 11.67
N SER A 163 18.68 3.10 11.69
CA SER A 163 19.61 4.20 11.99
C SER A 163 20.15 4.15 13.42
N VAL A 164 19.46 3.47 14.33
CA VAL A 164 19.85 3.34 15.73
C VAL A 164 20.84 2.18 15.88
N THR A 165 22.08 2.47 16.26
CA THR A 165 23.09 1.46 16.59
C THR A 165 22.72 0.76 17.89
N LEU A 166 22.75 -0.57 17.88
CA LEU A 166 22.46 -1.40 19.05
C LEU A 166 23.68 -2.20 19.44
N ASP A 167 23.85 -2.41 20.75
CA ASP A 167 24.82 -3.38 21.27
C ASP A 167 24.27 -4.80 21.05
N VAL A 168 24.94 -5.53 20.17
CA VAL A 168 24.60 -6.92 19.80
C VAL A 168 25.64 -7.91 20.34
N SER A 169 26.46 -7.49 21.31
CA SER A 169 27.46 -8.36 21.92
C SER A 169 26.81 -9.54 22.68
N ASP A 170 27.50 -10.66 22.76
CA ASP A 170 27.01 -11.87 23.45
C ASP A 170 26.77 -11.67 24.96
N ASN A 171 27.26 -10.56 25.53
CA ASN A 171 27.21 -10.24 26.96
C ASN A 171 26.00 -9.39 27.38
N ILE A 172 25.00 -9.20 26.52
CA ILE A 172 23.79 -8.46 26.86
C ILE A 172 22.89 -9.22 27.85
N ARG A 173 22.20 -8.47 28.70
CA ARG A 173 21.30 -9.01 29.73
C ARG A 173 20.05 -9.63 29.09
N PRO A 174 19.39 -10.62 29.72
CA PRO A 174 18.26 -11.33 29.12
C PRO A 174 17.11 -10.44 28.62
N TRP A 175 16.74 -9.38 29.35
CA TRP A 175 15.68 -8.47 28.91
C TRP A 175 16.08 -7.60 27.71
N GLN A 176 17.38 -7.29 27.56
CA GLN A 176 17.88 -6.60 26.37
C GLN A 176 17.72 -7.50 25.15
N LYS A 177 17.86 -8.82 25.30
CA LYS A 177 17.58 -9.78 24.23
C LYS A 177 16.13 -9.70 23.76
N TYR A 178 15.16 -9.56 24.66
CA TYR A 178 13.75 -9.42 24.26
C TYR A 178 13.48 -8.12 23.50
N ALA A 179 14.09 -7.01 23.91
CA ALA A 179 14.00 -5.76 23.13
C ALA A 179 14.60 -5.90 21.72
N LEU A 180 15.74 -6.60 21.60
CA LEU A 180 16.33 -6.91 20.30
C LEU A 180 15.45 -7.85 19.45
N MET A 181 14.80 -8.84 20.07
CA MET A 181 13.86 -9.75 19.40
C MET A 181 12.65 -8.99 18.86
N TYR A 182 12.02 -8.13 19.67
CA TYR A 182 10.90 -7.28 19.24
C TYR A 182 11.30 -6.44 18.02
N ARG A 183 12.44 -5.73 18.11
CA ARG A 183 12.91 -4.92 17.00
C ARG A 183 13.24 -5.74 15.74
N SER A 184 13.87 -6.89 15.89
CA SER A 184 14.16 -7.78 14.76
C SER A 184 12.87 -8.26 14.09
N GLY A 185 11.82 -8.55 14.88
CA GLY A 185 10.48 -8.88 14.39
C GLY A 185 9.87 -7.74 13.57
N GLN A 186 9.98 -6.49 14.04
CA GLN A 186 9.53 -5.32 13.28
C GLN A 186 10.31 -5.16 11.96
N GLU A 187 11.64 -5.30 11.98
CA GLU A 187 12.47 -5.21 10.77
C GLU A 187 12.07 -6.28 9.75
N ASP A 188 11.81 -7.50 10.19
CA ASP A 188 11.40 -8.61 9.33
C ASP A 188 10.02 -8.35 8.68
N ILE A 189 9.06 -7.83 9.45
CA ILE A 189 7.75 -7.42 8.92
C ILE A 189 7.95 -6.36 7.83
N TYR A 190 8.70 -5.29 8.10
CA TYR A 190 8.95 -4.24 7.11
C TYR A 190 9.61 -4.77 5.83
N ASN A 191 10.67 -5.58 5.94
CA ASN A 191 11.35 -6.15 4.76
C ASN A 191 10.40 -7.03 3.94
N SER A 192 9.64 -7.90 4.61
CA SER A 192 8.67 -8.80 3.98
C SER A 192 7.56 -8.02 3.27
N THR A 193 7.02 -6.98 3.91
CA THR A 193 5.99 -6.11 3.34
C THR A 193 6.53 -5.29 2.15
N ILE A 194 7.74 -4.73 2.25
CA ILE A 194 8.38 -3.98 1.16
C ILE A 194 8.53 -4.86 -0.08
N ALA A 195 9.07 -6.08 0.07
CA ALA A 195 9.24 -7.02 -1.04
C ALA A 195 7.90 -7.33 -1.75
N LYS A 196 6.81 -7.49 -1.00
CA LYS A 196 5.47 -7.71 -1.56
C LYS A 196 4.96 -6.50 -2.33
N VAL A 197 5.08 -5.30 -1.77
CA VAL A 197 4.61 -4.08 -2.44
C VAL A 197 5.45 -3.79 -3.69
N GLU A 198 6.74 -4.10 -3.69
CA GLU A 198 7.59 -4.03 -4.89
C GLU A 198 7.16 -5.02 -5.96
N GLU A 199 6.79 -6.25 -5.58
CA GLU A 199 6.23 -7.24 -6.50
C GLU A 199 4.89 -6.78 -7.08
N MET A 200 3.97 -6.28 -6.26
CA MET A 200 2.71 -5.68 -6.74
C MET A 200 2.97 -4.56 -7.75
N ARG A 201 3.98 -3.72 -7.50
CA ARG A 201 4.35 -2.65 -8.44
C ARG A 201 4.86 -3.20 -9.77
N ARG A 202 5.69 -4.24 -9.76
CA ARG A 202 6.14 -4.93 -10.99
C ARG A 202 4.96 -5.51 -11.77
N GLN A 203 4.03 -6.16 -11.07
CA GLN A 203 2.83 -6.74 -11.67
C GLN A 203 1.98 -5.68 -12.37
N VAL A 204 1.79 -4.51 -11.75
CA VAL A 204 1.06 -3.39 -12.38
C VAL A 204 1.73 -2.94 -13.67
N ILE A 205 3.07 -2.83 -13.71
CA ILE A 205 3.82 -2.45 -14.92
C ILE A 205 3.70 -3.52 -16.01
N ASN A 206 3.76 -4.80 -15.66
CA ASN A 206 3.55 -5.89 -16.61
C ASN A 206 2.13 -5.88 -17.19
N CYS A 207 1.11 -5.58 -16.37
CA CYS A 207 -0.25 -5.38 -16.88
C CYS A 207 -0.30 -4.24 -17.90
N MET A 208 0.32 -3.10 -17.62
CA MET A 208 0.36 -1.95 -18.55
C MET A 208 1.00 -2.32 -19.90
N ASP A 209 2.06 -3.14 -19.87
CA ASP A 209 2.73 -3.62 -21.09
C ASP A 209 1.84 -4.54 -21.92
N GLN A 210 1.23 -5.54 -21.27
CA GLN A 210 0.29 -6.45 -21.90
C GLN A 210 -0.87 -5.68 -22.54
N ASP A 211 -1.42 -4.72 -21.81
CA ASP A 211 -2.50 -3.85 -22.25
C ASP A 211 -2.15 -3.00 -23.46
N THR A 212 -0.92 -2.50 -23.50
CA THR A 212 -0.37 -1.77 -24.64
C THR A 212 -0.26 -2.68 -25.86
N LYS A 213 0.26 -3.90 -25.70
CA LYS A 213 0.38 -4.89 -26.78
C LYS A 213 -0.96 -5.35 -27.34
N GLU A 214 -1.98 -5.45 -26.49
CA GLU A 214 -3.33 -5.86 -26.87
C GLU A 214 -4.19 -4.70 -27.41
N ASN A 215 -3.61 -3.50 -27.61
CA ASN A 215 -4.29 -2.30 -28.09
C ASN A 215 -5.54 -1.93 -27.28
N ARG A 216 -5.58 -2.30 -25.99
CA ARG A 216 -6.64 -1.87 -25.08
C ARG A 216 -6.44 -0.39 -24.78
N ILE A 217 -7.48 0.42 -24.94
CA ILE A 217 -7.44 1.84 -24.56
C ILE A 217 -7.32 1.90 -23.04
N ALA A 218 -6.21 2.43 -22.53
CA ALA A 218 -5.97 2.75 -21.13
C ALA A 218 -6.74 1.84 -20.14
N PRO A 219 -6.49 0.52 -20.15
CA PRO A 219 -7.36 -0.42 -19.47
C PRO A 219 -7.27 -0.30 -17.95
N ASN A 220 -8.40 -0.60 -17.31
CA ASN A 220 -8.59 -0.61 -15.86
C ASN A 220 -8.53 0.77 -15.19
N ALA A 221 -9.33 1.71 -15.67
CA ALA A 221 -9.66 2.94 -14.97
C ALA A 221 -11.15 2.95 -14.55
N PRO A 222 -11.52 2.36 -13.39
CA PRO A 222 -12.91 2.34 -12.90
C PRO A 222 -13.58 3.71 -12.77
N PHE A 223 -12.83 4.80 -12.66
CA PHE A 223 -13.44 6.14 -12.73
C PHE A 223 -14.12 6.43 -14.08
N LEU A 224 -13.71 5.74 -15.16
CA LEU A 224 -14.39 5.84 -16.44
C LEU A 224 -15.80 5.24 -16.40
N SER A 225 -16.10 4.26 -15.55
CA SER A 225 -17.50 3.78 -15.42
C SER A 225 -18.37 4.75 -14.62
N ILE A 226 -17.77 5.53 -13.73
CA ILE A 226 -18.47 6.66 -13.08
C ILE A 226 -18.92 7.69 -14.13
N LEU A 227 -18.08 7.93 -15.14
CA LEU A 227 -18.37 8.86 -16.24
C LEU A 227 -19.20 8.23 -17.36
N ASN A 228 -19.03 6.93 -17.62
CA ASN A 228 -19.61 6.18 -18.73
C ASN A 228 -20.04 4.77 -18.27
N GLN A 229 -21.29 4.62 -17.83
CA GLN A 229 -21.81 3.38 -17.21
C GLN A 229 -21.77 2.14 -18.12
N GLU A 230 -21.69 2.31 -19.45
CA GLU A 230 -21.62 1.20 -20.41
C GLU A 230 -20.21 0.60 -20.56
N HIS A 231 -19.19 1.20 -19.93
CA HIS A 231 -17.81 0.73 -20.06
C HIS A 231 -17.58 -0.53 -19.21
N GLN A 232 -17.41 -1.68 -19.85
CA GLN A 232 -17.09 -2.95 -19.20
C GLN A 232 -15.58 -3.16 -19.09
N PHE A 233 -15.13 -3.55 -17.90
CA PHE A 233 -13.73 -3.90 -17.63
C PHE A 233 -13.53 -5.41 -17.67
N SER A 234 -12.40 -5.87 -18.23
CA SER A 234 -11.98 -7.27 -18.06
C SER A 234 -10.95 -7.34 -16.94
N SER A 235 -11.18 -8.22 -15.96
CA SER A 235 -10.11 -8.65 -15.05
C SER A 235 -9.04 -9.34 -15.88
N LEU A 236 -7.79 -8.93 -15.73
CA LEU A 236 -6.68 -9.58 -16.42
C LEU A 236 -5.93 -10.53 -15.50
N ASP A 237 -5.70 -11.72 -16.02
CA ASP A 237 -4.73 -12.65 -15.47
C ASP A 237 -3.33 -12.17 -15.85
N ILE A 238 -2.49 -11.93 -14.83
CA ILE A 238 -1.11 -11.48 -15.01
C ILE A 238 -0.31 -12.64 -15.61
N ASP A 239 0.19 -12.47 -16.83
CA ASP A 239 1.13 -13.42 -17.42
C ASP A 239 2.54 -13.21 -16.84
N ASN A 240 3.29 -14.30 -16.61
CA ASN A 240 4.67 -14.29 -16.09
C ASN A 240 5.65 -13.83 -17.18
N SER A 241 5.48 -12.59 -17.61
CA SER A 241 6.24 -11.93 -18.65
C SER A 241 7.62 -11.45 -18.15
N PRO A 242 8.60 -11.27 -19.07
CA PRO A 242 9.94 -10.77 -18.72
C PRO A 242 9.88 -9.40 -18.04
N PHE A 243 10.96 -9.00 -17.36
CA PHE A 243 11.05 -7.71 -16.69
C PHE A 243 10.72 -6.54 -17.64
N VAL A 244 9.64 -5.81 -17.33
CA VAL A 244 9.28 -4.57 -18.02
C VAL A 244 9.58 -3.37 -17.13
N SER A 245 10.27 -2.37 -17.69
CA SER A 245 10.52 -1.10 -17.00
C SER A 245 9.35 -0.13 -17.21
N LEU A 246 9.10 0.76 -16.24
CA LEU A 246 8.02 1.75 -16.35
C LEU A 246 8.13 2.59 -17.64
N ASP A 247 9.34 3.01 -18.01
CA ASP A 247 9.61 3.83 -19.20
C ASP A 247 9.18 3.16 -20.52
N MET A 248 9.04 1.82 -20.54
CA MET A 248 8.57 1.11 -21.73
C MET A 248 7.06 1.31 -21.96
N VAL A 249 6.30 1.59 -20.89
CA VAL A 249 4.83 1.61 -20.91
C VAL A 249 4.21 2.98 -20.66
N VAL A 250 5.03 4.02 -20.44
CA VAL A 250 4.57 5.41 -20.29
C VAL A 250 5.13 6.33 -21.37
N ILE A 251 4.37 7.38 -21.66
CA ILE A 251 4.83 8.50 -22.47
C ILE A 251 5.58 9.47 -21.53
N THR A 252 6.89 9.57 -21.69
CA THR A 252 7.74 10.51 -20.94
C THR A 252 8.63 11.28 -21.90
N LEU A 253 9.04 12.48 -21.49
CA LEU A 253 9.97 13.32 -22.24
C LEU A 253 11.24 12.53 -22.60
N ASP A 254 11.88 11.93 -21.60
CA ASP A 254 13.08 11.09 -21.78
C ASP A 254 12.88 9.96 -22.78
N ASN A 255 11.73 9.27 -22.75
CA ASN A 255 11.46 8.15 -23.66
C ASN A 255 11.32 8.65 -25.10
N ILE A 256 10.67 9.79 -25.32
CA ILE A 256 10.54 10.38 -26.66
C ILE A 256 11.92 10.85 -27.15
N MET A 257 12.66 11.59 -26.31
CA MET A 257 13.98 12.13 -26.67
C MET A 257 15.02 11.04 -26.92
N LYS A 258 14.97 9.90 -26.22
CA LYS A 258 15.86 8.75 -26.47
C LYS A 258 15.58 8.03 -27.79
N ASN A 259 14.32 8.02 -28.23
CA ASN A 259 13.90 7.28 -29.43
C ASN A 259 13.94 8.12 -30.72
N ASP A 260 14.11 9.44 -30.61
CA ASP A 260 14.15 10.36 -31.76
C ASP A 260 15.28 11.39 -31.60
N ALA A 261 16.51 10.99 -31.97
CA ALA A 261 17.72 11.79 -31.77
C ALA A 261 17.68 13.13 -32.54
N LEU A 262 17.03 13.17 -33.71
CA LEU A 262 16.92 14.40 -34.50
C LEU A 262 16.00 15.40 -33.81
N PHE A 263 14.84 14.94 -33.34
CA PHE A 263 13.92 15.78 -32.59
C PHE A 263 14.50 16.20 -31.24
N SER A 264 15.21 15.30 -30.56
CA SER A 264 15.91 15.57 -29.30
C SER A 264 16.93 16.70 -29.42
N ASN A 265 17.73 16.70 -30.49
CA ASN A 265 18.68 17.78 -30.77
C ASN A 265 17.96 19.11 -31.01
N ALA A 266 16.88 19.11 -31.79
CA ALA A 266 16.10 20.34 -32.06
C ALA A 266 15.48 20.92 -30.78
N ILE A 267 14.95 20.08 -29.89
CA ILE A 267 14.43 20.51 -28.59
C ILE A 267 15.57 21.07 -27.72
N SER A 268 16.73 20.42 -27.68
CA SER A 268 17.89 20.88 -26.90
C SER A 268 18.51 22.18 -27.45
N GLU A 269 18.28 22.52 -28.72
CA GLU A 269 18.67 23.81 -29.31
C GLU A 269 17.67 24.93 -29.01
N ILE A 270 16.40 24.59 -28.77
CA ILE A 270 15.32 25.55 -28.50
C ILE A 270 15.22 25.88 -27.00
N PHE A 271 15.39 24.89 -26.15
CA PHE A 271 15.25 25.00 -24.70
C PHE A 271 16.63 24.93 -24.05
N GLU A 272 17.09 26.04 -23.46
CA GLU A 272 18.37 26.12 -22.75
C GLU A 272 18.32 25.36 -21.42
N ASP A 273 17.14 25.32 -20.78
CA ASP A 273 16.89 24.61 -19.53
C ASP A 273 15.61 23.76 -19.60
N LEU A 274 15.78 22.46 -19.84
CA LEU A 274 14.68 21.49 -19.86
C LEU A 274 14.09 21.21 -18.47
N GLU A 275 14.76 21.58 -17.38
CA GLU A 275 14.19 21.45 -16.03
C GLU A 275 13.16 22.55 -15.77
N GLU A 276 13.42 23.79 -16.22
CA GLU A 276 12.47 24.90 -16.10
C GLU A 276 11.35 24.85 -17.16
N GLU A 277 11.66 24.43 -18.39
CA GLU A 277 10.73 24.49 -19.53
C GLU A 277 10.15 23.12 -19.92
N GLY A 278 10.31 22.12 -19.05
CA GLY A 278 9.95 20.72 -19.31
C GLY A 278 8.50 20.49 -19.74
N ASP A 279 7.54 21.26 -19.22
CA ASP A 279 6.12 21.14 -19.61
C ASP A 279 5.88 21.53 -21.08
N ILE A 280 6.54 22.61 -21.54
CA ILE A 280 6.44 23.08 -22.93
C ILE A 280 7.15 22.10 -23.85
N ALA A 281 8.35 21.67 -23.48
CA ALA A 281 9.09 20.65 -24.22
C ALA A 281 8.27 19.36 -24.33
N PHE A 282 7.60 18.94 -23.26
CA PHE A 282 6.76 17.75 -23.27
C PHE A 282 5.52 17.91 -24.15
N MET A 283 4.86 19.07 -24.13
CA MET A 283 3.76 19.35 -25.07
C MET A 283 4.22 19.24 -26.54
N LEU A 284 5.39 19.78 -26.88
CA LEU A 284 5.95 19.65 -28.23
C LEU A 284 6.25 18.20 -28.59
N CYS A 285 6.80 17.43 -27.63
CA CYS A 285 7.02 15.99 -27.81
C CYS A 285 5.71 15.23 -28.09
N LEU A 286 4.63 15.55 -27.37
CA LEU A 286 3.31 14.93 -27.60
C LEU A 286 2.74 15.29 -28.97
N ILE A 287 2.90 16.54 -29.41
CA ILE A 287 2.47 16.99 -30.76
C ILE A 287 3.28 16.25 -31.83
N HIS A 288 4.59 16.15 -31.67
CA HIS A 288 5.49 15.42 -32.58
C HIS A 288 5.09 13.96 -32.69
N GLU A 289 4.96 13.26 -31.56
CA GLU A 289 4.53 11.86 -31.52
C GLU A 289 3.15 11.63 -32.15
N LYS A 290 2.20 12.56 -31.96
CA LYS A 290 0.89 12.49 -32.61
C LYS A 290 0.99 12.61 -34.15
N SER A 291 1.90 13.45 -34.63
CA SER A 291 2.09 13.70 -36.08
C SER A 291 2.84 12.57 -36.79
N LYS A 292 3.70 11.85 -36.06
CA LYS A 292 4.54 10.75 -36.57
C LYS A 292 3.68 9.55 -37.01
N GLU A 293 3.99 8.98 -38.17
CA GLU A 293 3.25 7.82 -38.71
C GLU A 293 3.67 6.50 -38.04
N ASP A 294 4.95 6.36 -37.74
CA ASP A 294 5.55 5.18 -37.07
C ASP A 294 5.58 5.30 -35.55
N SER A 295 4.82 6.23 -34.96
CA SER A 295 4.73 6.35 -33.50
C SER A 295 4.12 5.09 -32.89
N LYS A 296 4.80 4.54 -31.88
CA LYS A 296 4.26 3.45 -31.05
C LYS A 296 2.96 3.83 -30.33
N TRP A 297 2.69 5.14 -30.19
CA TRP A 297 1.50 5.69 -29.53
C TRP A 297 0.42 6.14 -30.52
N LYS A 298 0.58 5.89 -31.82
CA LYS A 298 -0.36 6.36 -32.85
C LYS A 298 -1.81 5.96 -32.57
N SER A 299 -2.04 4.68 -32.25
CA SER A 299 -3.37 4.15 -31.94
C SER A 299 -4.00 4.84 -30.73
N PHE A 300 -3.21 5.20 -29.72
CA PHE A 300 -3.70 5.94 -28.57
C PHE A 300 -4.18 7.34 -28.99
N PHE A 301 -3.35 8.10 -29.72
CA PHE A 301 -3.72 9.46 -30.14
C PHE A 301 -4.94 9.50 -31.06
N GLU A 302 -5.10 8.53 -31.95
CA GLU A 302 -6.26 8.42 -32.84
C GLU A 302 -7.56 8.21 -32.05
N LYS A 303 -7.52 7.36 -31.01
CA LYS A 303 -8.70 7.03 -30.21
C LYS A 303 -9.10 8.14 -29.23
N VAL A 304 -8.14 8.91 -28.72
CA VAL A 304 -8.42 10.02 -27.78
C VAL A 304 -8.79 11.31 -28.53
N SER A 305 -8.54 11.39 -29.84
CA SER A 305 -8.92 12.54 -30.67
C SER A 305 -10.34 12.45 -31.27
N GLN A 306 -11.08 11.38 -30.99
CA GLN A 306 -12.49 11.17 -31.37
C GLN A 306 -13.42 11.63 -30.25
#